data_AF-A0A9J6HDJ3-F1
#
_entry.id   AF-A0A9J6HDJ3-F1
#
_cell.length_a   1.000
_cell.length_b   1.000
_cell.length_c   1.000
_cell.angle_alpha   90.00
_cell.angle_beta   90.00
_cell.angle_gamma   90.00
#
_symmetry.space_group_name_H-M   'P 1'
#
loop_
_entity.id
_entity.type
_entity.pdbx_description
1 polymer ?
#
loop_
_entity_poly.entity_id
_entity_poly.type
_entity_poly.pdbx_seq_one_letter_code
_entity_poly.pdbx_strand_id
1 'polypeptide(L)'
;MNWMCCVAGSVSASTAIVSRSLETSSATAEESCYEAQQQQLPNAETRYGEVCSTHPPAITEAAKAAAATGASVDDVYVQIQTTYSKECIESIEKLTEQQADSPLWMLYRRGLITASIAYNIYTRMNTVRTKMGPHDMRPLLRTVMREQNVQTSAMARGALLEEAAKEAYAAAQSCHKNVQVKSSGLLILAEHPCIGAAQMGL
;
A
#
# COMPACT_ATOMS: atom_id res chain seq x y z
N MET A 1 56.09 18.53 -14.89
CA MET A 1 55.46 18.02 -16.12
C MET A 1 54.37 19.00 -16.50
N ASN A 2 54.49 19.55 -17.71
CA ASN A 2 53.93 20.83 -18.14
C ASN A 2 52.40 20.89 -18.15
N TRP A 3 51.88 21.97 -17.58
CA TRP A 3 50.61 22.60 -17.92
C TRP A 3 50.93 23.90 -18.65
N MET A 4 50.49 24.02 -19.91
CA MET A 4 50.46 25.23 -20.77
C MET A 4 49.98 24.75 -22.16
N CYS A 5 49.17 25.42 -22.97
CA CYS A 5 48.64 26.78 -23.07
C CYS A 5 47.59 26.71 -24.23
N CYS A 6 46.48 27.47 -24.36
CA CYS A 6 46.37 28.86 -24.83
C CYS A 6 44.86 29.15 -25.09
N VAL A 7 44.28 30.23 -24.55
CA VAL A 7 44.00 31.57 -25.16
C VAL A 7 42.80 31.54 -26.13
N ALA A 8 41.61 31.99 -25.71
CA ALA A 8 41.06 33.36 -25.68
C ALA A 8 40.54 33.87 -27.04
N GLY A 9 39.27 34.27 -27.05
CA GLY A 9 38.59 34.98 -28.14
C GLY A 9 37.33 35.68 -27.61
N SER A 10 37.47 36.99 -27.32
CA SER A 10 36.40 37.99 -27.22
C SER A 10 36.21 38.57 -28.64
N VAL A 11 35.11 39.14 -29.15
CA VAL A 11 33.94 39.87 -28.65
C VAL A 11 32.87 39.77 -29.78
N SER A 12 31.58 39.93 -29.50
CA SER A 12 30.70 40.96 -30.12
C SER A 12 29.23 40.57 -30.02
N ALA A 13 28.48 41.40 -29.30
CA ALA A 13 27.02 41.37 -29.25
C ALA A 13 26.42 41.74 -30.61
N SER A 14 25.38 41.02 -31.00
CA SER A 14 24.39 41.52 -31.97
C SER A 14 23.01 41.03 -31.56
N THR A 15 22.18 42.01 -31.24
CA THR A 15 20.79 41.91 -30.82
C THR A 15 19.93 41.38 -31.97
N ALA A 16 19.20 40.28 -31.72
CA ALA A 16 18.02 39.93 -32.50
C ALA A 16 16.94 39.41 -31.54
N ILE A 17 15.98 40.29 -31.25
CA ILE A 17 14.73 39.97 -30.56
C ILE A 17 13.86 39.24 -31.58
N VAL A 18 13.62 37.95 -31.37
CA VAL A 18 12.53 37.21 -32.00
C VAL A 18 11.55 36.83 -30.91
N SER A 19 10.53 37.65 -30.75
CA SER A 19 9.33 37.33 -30.00
C SER A 19 8.55 36.26 -30.75
N ARG A 20 8.36 35.09 -30.14
CA ARG A 20 7.29 34.17 -30.55
C ARG A 20 6.61 33.59 -29.32
N SER A 21 5.46 34.18 -29.04
CA SER A 21 4.41 33.63 -28.20
C SER A 21 3.95 32.27 -28.74
N LEU A 22 3.56 31.39 -27.82
CA LEU A 22 2.71 30.20 -27.92
C LEU A 22 3.43 28.97 -27.35
N GLU A 23 3.04 28.59 -26.13
CA GLU A 23 2.77 27.20 -25.71
C GLU A 23 2.31 27.19 -24.24
N THR A 24 1.24 27.92 -23.94
CA THR A 24 0.38 27.66 -22.77
C THR A 24 -0.87 26.96 -23.29
N SER A 25 -0.77 25.67 -23.62
CA SER A 25 -1.93 24.87 -24.04
C SER A 25 -1.79 23.37 -23.74
N SER A 26 -0.99 22.98 -22.74
CA SER A 26 -0.89 21.58 -22.30
C SER A 26 -1.33 21.35 -20.84
N ALA A 27 -1.29 22.37 -19.98
CA ALA A 27 -1.66 22.22 -18.56
C ALA A 27 -3.18 22.05 -18.33
N THR A 28 -4.03 22.60 -19.20
CA THR A 28 -5.49 22.56 -19.03
C THR A 28 -6.13 21.25 -19.51
N ALA A 29 -5.40 20.44 -20.30
CA ALA A 29 -5.91 19.15 -20.78
C ALA A 29 -5.74 18.03 -19.72
N GLU A 30 -4.70 18.11 -18.89
CA GLU A 30 -4.43 17.13 -17.83
C GLU A 30 -5.33 17.34 -16.60
N GLU A 31 -5.65 18.60 -16.25
CA GLU A 31 -6.61 18.92 -15.16
C GLU A 31 -8.04 18.50 -15.51
N SER A 32 -8.44 18.63 -16.78
CA SER A 32 -9.79 18.25 -17.24
C SER A 32 -10.04 16.73 -17.19
N CYS A 33 -9.00 15.90 -17.31
CA CYS A 33 -9.13 14.45 -17.21
C CYS A 33 -9.26 13.99 -15.74
N TYR A 34 -8.60 14.71 -14.83
CA TYR A 34 -8.60 14.42 -13.40
C TYR A 34 -9.92 14.80 -12.71
N GLU A 35 -10.56 15.91 -13.08
CA GLU A 35 -11.84 16.31 -12.49
C GLU A 35 -13.00 15.39 -12.94
N ALA A 36 -12.92 14.84 -14.16
CA ALA A 36 -13.91 13.90 -14.67
C ALA A 36 -13.89 12.52 -13.96
N GLN A 37 -12.76 12.13 -13.35
CA GLN A 37 -12.65 10.88 -12.57
C GLN A 37 -13.09 11.02 -11.11
N GLN A 38 -13.26 12.24 -10.59
CA GLN A 38 -13.62 12.46 -9.18
C GLN A 38 -15.13 12.46 -8.92
N GLN A 39 -15.98 12.49 -9.94
CA GLN A 39 -17.44 12.58 -9.78
C GLN A 39 -18.20 11.24 -9.81
N GLN A 40 -17.52 10.09 -9.79
CA GLN A 40 -18.17 8.77 -9.73
C GLN A 40 -17.54 7.87 -8.66
N LEU A 41 -17.70 8.25 -7.39
CA LEU A 41 -17.70 7.27 -6.30
C LEU A 41 -19.15 7.09 -5.83
N PRO A 42 -19.81 5.96 -6.12
CA PRO A 42 -21.14 5.70 -5.57
C PRO A 42 -21.07 5.56 -4.06
N ASN A 43 -22.12 6.07 -3.39
CA ASN A 43 -22.36 5.99 -1.95
C ASN A 43 -21.98 4.60 -1.39
N ALA A 44 -21.19 4.60 -0.32
CA ALA A 44 -20.65 3.41 0.36
C ALA A 44 -21.70 2.60 1.17
N GLU A 45 -22.91 2.46 0.63
CA GLU A 45 -23.98 1.64 1.17
C GLU A 45 -24.63 0.85 0.03
N THR A 46 -23.95 -0.17 -0.47
CA THR A 46 -24.61 -1.19 -1.29
C THR A 46 -23.98 -2.57 -1.06
N ARG A 47 -24.73 -3.38 -0.29
CA ARG A 47 -24.90 -4.84 -0.42
C ARG A 47 -23.63 -5.68 -0.58
N TYR A 48 -23.15 -6.22 0.53
CA TYR A 48 -22.47 -7.52 0.51
C TYR A 48 -23.51 -8.56 0.08
N GLY A 49 -23.59 -8.80 -1.22
CA GLY A 49 -24.35 -9.91 -1.78
C GLY A 49 -23.82 -11.22 -1.23
N GLU A 50 -24.72 -12.17 -1.04
CA GLU A 50 -24.45 -13.55 -0.68
C GLU A 50 -23.62 -14.21 -1.80
N VAL A 51 -22.29 -14.20 -1.65
CA VAL A 51 -21.37 -14.90 -2.55
C VAL A 51 -21.07 -16.26 -1.93
N CYS A 52 -21.39 -17.32 -2.65
CA CYS A 52 -20.86 -18.67 -2.41
C CYS A 52 -19.32 -18.56 -2.42
N SER A 53 -18.68 -18.55 -1.24
CA SER A 53 -17.30 -18.06 -1.13
C SER A 53 -16.30 -19.02 -1.74
N THR A 54 -15.74 -18.64 -2.89
CA THR A 54 -14.62 -19.33 -3.55
C THR A 54 -13.26 -18.93 -2.98
N HIS A 55 -13.22 -18.06 -1.96
CA HIS A 55 -12.01 -17.55 -1.33
C HIS A 55 -12.01 -17.78 0.19
N PRO A 56 -10.84 -17.87 0.83
CA PRO A 56 -10.75 -17.99 2.28
C PRO A 56 -11.41 -16.81 3.02
N PRO A 57 -11.90 -16.99 4.26
CA PRO A 57 -12.52 -15.91 5.01
C PRO A 57 -11.52 -14.82 5.37
N ALA A 58 -11.95 -13.56 5.35
CA ALA A 58 -11.16 -12.46 5.89
C ALA A 58 -11.17 -12.48 7.44
N ILE A 59 -10.19 -11.83 8.09
CA ILE A 59 -10.04 -11.94 9.55
C ILE A 59 -11.26 -11.37 10.28
N THR A 60 -11.89 -10.35 9.71
CA THR A 60 -13.13 -9.78 10.23
C THR A 60 -14.32 -10.73 10.12
N GLU A 61 -14.35 -11.57 9.09
CA GLU A 61 -15.41 -12.57 8.89
C GLU A 61 -15.20 -13.74 9.86
N ALA A 62 -13.96 -14.24 9.95
CA ALA A 62 -13.58 -15.27 10.92
C ALA A 62 -13.86 -14.82 12.36
N ALA A 63 -13.50 -13.59 12.71
CA ALA A 63 -13.77 -13.05 14.05
C ALA A 63 -15.27 -12.90 14.33
N LYS A 64 -16.07 -12.45 13.36
CA LYS A 64 -17.53 -12.35 13.50
C LYS A 64 -18.18 -13.72 13.66
N ALA A 65 -17.78 -14.70 12.86
CA ALA A 65 -18.28 -16.07 12.93
C ALA A 65 -17.95 -16.71 14.28
N ALA A 66 -16.73 -16.51 14.78
CA ALA A 66 -16.32 -16.96 16.10
C ALA A 66 -17.13 -16.27 17.22
N ALA A 67 -17.26 -14.95 17.17
CA ALA A 67 -18.00 -14.18 18.18
C ALA A 67 -19.50 -14.51 18.23
N ALA A 68 -20.11 -14.89 17.10
CA ALA A 68 -21.52 -15.29 17.04
C ALA A 68 -21.85 -16.53 17.89
N THR A 69 -20.85 -17.33 18.26
CA THR A 69 -21.02 -18.48 19.15
C THR A 69 -21.12 -18.10 20.64
N GLY A 70 -20.94 -16.82 20.98
CA GLY A 70 -20.89 -16.35 22.37
C GLY A 70 -19.59 -16.71 23.11
N ALA A 71 -18.55 -17.11 22.36
CA ALA A 71 -17.24 -17.47 22.88
C ALA A 71 -16.51 -16.29 23.54
N SER A 72 -15.58 -16.60 24.46
CA SER A 72 -14.71 -15.59 25.06
C SER A 72 -13.74 -14.98 24.03
N VAL A 73 -13.09 -13.86 24.36
CA VAL A 73 -12.11 -13.21 23.45
C VAL A 73 -10.94 -14.15 23.14
N ASP A 74 -10.48 -14.92 24.12
CA ASP A 74 -9.38 -15.86 23.95
C ASP A 74 -9.79 -17.03 23.06
N ASP A 75 -11.02 -17.54 23.22
CA ASP A 75 -11.57 -18.60 22.38
C ASP A 75 -11.74 -18.13 20.92
N VAL A 76 -12.21 -16.90 20.72
CA VAL A 76 -12.30 -16.28 19.39
C VAL A 76 -10.91 -16.22 18.74
N TYR A 77 -9.88 -15.85 19.50
CA TYR A 77 -8.52 -15.77 19.00
C TYR A 77 -7.97 -17.15 18.59
N VAL A 78 -8.19 -18.19 19.41
CA VAL A 78 -7.80 -19.58 19.10
C VAL A 78 -8.54 -20.09 17.85
N GLN A 79 -9.82 -19.76 17.70
CA GLN A 79 -10.59 -20.14 16.52
C GLN A 79 -10.07 -19.47 15.25
N ILE A 80 -9.65 -18.19 15.33
CA ILE A 80 -9.00 -17.48 14.21
C ILE A 80 -7.67 -18.15 13.85
N GLN A 81 -6.82 -18.49 14.83
CA GLN A 81 -5.57 -19.24 14.57
C GLN A 81 -5.84 -20.56 13.86
N THR A 82 -6.87 -21.29 14.27
CA THR A 82 -7.26 -22.56 13.63
C THR A 82 -7.77 -22.36 12.19
N THR A 83 -8.46 -21.24 11.93
CA THR A 83 -8.99 -20.91 10.60
C THR A 83 -7.87 -20.55 9.61
N TYR A 84 -6.82 -19.87 10.09
CA TYR A 84 -5.68 -19.42 9.30
C TYR A 84 -4.59 -20.50 9.22
N SER A 85 -4.96 -21.67 8.68
CA SER A 85 -4.02 -22.73 8.35
C SER A 85 -3.01 -22.27 7.28
N LYS A 86 -1.90 -23.00 7.14
CA LYS A 86 -0.88 -22.70 6.12
C LYS A 86 -1.47 -22.61 4.72
N GLU A 87 -2.34 -23.55 4.34
CA GLU A 87 -3.01 -23.57 3.03
C GLU A 87 -3.93 -22.35 2.83
N CYS A 88 -4.63 -21.93 3.88
CA CYS A 88 -5.46 -20.73 3.88
C CYS A 88 -4.60 -19.48 3.62
N ILE A 89 -3.46 -19.37 4.31
CA ILE A 89 -2.53 -18.24 4.16
C ILE A 89 -1.92 -18.20 2.75
N GLU A 90 -1.46 -19.34 2.22
CA GLU A 90 -0.93 -19.43 0.85
C GLU A 90 -1.99 -19.08 -0.21
N SER A 91 -3.24 -19.48 0.02
CA SER A 91 -4.36 -19.11 -0.84
C SER A 91 -4.62 -17.59 -0.82
N ILE A 92 -4.59 -16.97 0.36
CA ILE A 92 -4.74 -15.51 0.50
C ILE A 92 -3.58 -14.79 -0.21
N GLU A 93 -2.34 -15.21 -0.01
CA GLU A 93 -1.17 -14.64 -0.68
C GLU A 93 -1.37 -14.66 -2.20
N LYS A 94 -1.74 -15.81 -2.77
CA LYS A 94 -1.97 -15.95 -4.21
C LYS A 94 -3.11 -15.07 -4.73
N LEU A 95 -4.22 -14.97 -4.01
CA LEU A 95 -5.35 -14.10 -4.37
C LEU A 95 -5.01 -12.61 -4.31
N THR A 96 -3.96 -12.28 -3.58
CA THR A 96 -3.53 -10.90 -3.31
C THR A 96 -2.19 -10.55 -3.95
N GLU A 97 -1.67 -11.39 -4.84
CA GLU A 97 -0.37 -11.22 -5.50
C GLU A 97 -0.24 -9.89 -6.25
N GLN A 98 -1.34 -9.42 -6.85
CA GLN A 98 -1.41 -8.14 -7.56
C GLN A 98 -1.55 -6.91 -6.63
N GLN A 99 -1.49 -7.12 -5.32
CA GLN A 99 -1.50 -6.08 -4.30
C GLN A 99 -2.62 -5.05 -4.52
N ALA A 100 -2.28 -3.77 -4.72
CA ALA A 100 -3.25 -2.68 -4.86
C ALA A 100 -4.25 -2.88 -6.01
N ASP A 101 -3.88 -3.62 -7.04
CA ASP A 101 -4.76 -3.92 -8.19
C ASP A 101 -5.70 -5.10 -7.92
N SER A 102 -5.45 -5.90 -6.87
CA SER A 102 -6.36 -6.97 -6.48
C SER A 102 -7.60 -6.41 -5.76
N PRO A 103 -8.83 -6.75 -6.18
CA PRO A 103 -10.04 -6.31 -5.50
C PRO A 103 -10.14 -6.86 -4.06
N LEU A 104 -9.41 -7.96 -3.78
CA LEU A 104 -9.39 -8.61 -2.46
C LEU A 104 -8.33 -8.01 -1.52
N TRP A 105 -7.46 -7.12 -2.01
CA TRP A 105 -6.37 -6.57 -1.21
C TRP A 105 -6.84 -5.84 0.03
N MET A 106 -7.75 -4.90 -0.16
CA MET A 106 -8.29 -4.12 0.95
C MET A 106 -9.20 -4.94 1.86
N LEU A 107 -9.86 -5.96 1.31
CA LEU A 107 -10.67 -6.91 2.09
C LEU A 107 -9.77 -7.66 3.09
N TYR A 108 -8.70 -8.29 2.60
CA TYR A 108 -7.81 -9.07 3.47
C TYR A 108 -6.96 -8.20 4.37
N ARG A 109 -6.64 -6.94 4.03
CA ARG A 109 -5.87 -6.04 4.92
C ARG A 109 -6.70 -5.43 6.05
N ARG A 110 -8.03 -5.51 5.98
CA ARG A 110 -8.94 -4.98 7.00
C ARG A 110 -8.85 -5.85 8.25
N GLY A 111 -8.59 -5.24 9.40
CA GLY A 111 -8.43 -5.98 10.65
C GLY A 111 -7.01 -6.50 10.90
N LEU A 112 -6.09 -6.35 9.95
CA LEU A 112 -4.68 -6.74 10.09
C LEU A 112 -3.75 -5.57 10.42
N ILE A 113 -2.86 -5.85 11.36
CA ILE A 113 -1.68 -5.07 11.71
C ILE A 113 -0.63 -5.31 10.63
N THR A 114 -0.63 -4.44 9.61
CA THR A 114 0.43 -4.45 8.60
C THR A 114 1.62 -3.59 8.99
N ALA A 115 2.78 -3.83 8.39
CA ALA A 115 3.99 -3.02 8.59
C ALA A 115 3.72 -1.50 8.57
N SER A 116 2.89 -1.03 7.62
CA SER A 116 2.52 0.39 7.48
C SER A 116 1.81 1.01 8.69
N ILE A 117 1.17 0.22 9.56
CA ILE A 117 0.44 0.71 10.74
C ILE A 117 0.99 0.19 12.06
N ALA A 118 1.95 -0.74 12.03
CA ALA A 118 2.52 -1.38 13.21
C ALA A 118 3.10 -0.35 14.20
N TYR A 119 3.82 0.66 13.69
CA TYR A 119 4.36 1.73 14.53
C TYR A 119 3.28 2.58 15.22
N ASN A 120 2.19 2.90 14.50
CA ASN A 120 1.06 3.65 15.05
C ASN A 120 0.36 2.87 16.17
N ILE A 121 0.20 1.56 15.99
CA ILE A 121 -0.37 0.68 17.02
C ILE A 121 0.57 0.59 18.22
N TYR A 122 1.85 0.34 18.00
CA TYR A 122 2.85 0.23 19.06
C TYR A 122 2.90 1.48 19.94
N THR A 123 3.01 2.66 19.33
CA THR A 123 3.06 3.93 20.05
C THR A 123 1.76 4.24 20.80
N ARG A 124 0.61 3.93 20.20
CA ARG A 124 -0.68 4.11 20.87
C ARG A 124 -0.84 3.17 22.06
N MET A 125 -0.50 1.90 21.90
CA MET A 125 -0.53 0.91 22.99
C MET A 125 0.41 1.29 24.13
N ASN A 126 1.63 1.74 23.80
CA ASN A 126 2.56 2.21 24.81
C ASN A 126 2.01 3.42 25.58
N THR A 127 1.32 4.34 24.89
CA THR A 127 0.65 5.49 25.53
C THR A 127 -0.46 5.06 26.48
N VAL A 128 -1.32 4.14 26.05
CA VAL A 128 -2.43 3.61 26.87
C VAL A 128 -1.91 2.94 28.13
N ARG A 129 -0.81 2.18 28.01
CA ARG A 129 -0.18 1.49 29.14
C ARG A 129 0.50 2.43 30.14
N THR A 130 1.06 3.54 29.66
CA THR A 130 1.93 4.41 30.48
C THR A 130 1.24 5.66 31.02
N LYS A 131 0.26 6.21 30.31
CA LYS A 131 -0.47 7.41 30.72
C LYS A 131 -1.82 7.02 31.32
N MET A 132 -2.13 7.52 32.50
CA MET A 132 -3.45 7.35 33.10
C MET A 132 -4.46 8.32 32.46
N GLY A 133 -5.69 7.85 32.26
CA GLY A 133 -6.79 8.66 31.74
C GLY A 133 -7.75 7.85 30.85
N PRO A 134 -8.92 8.41 30.52
CA PRO A 134 -9.81 7.81 29.54
C PRO A 134 -9.14 7.87 28.15
N HIS A 135 -8.78 6.71 27.62
CA HIS A 135 -8.21 6.61 26.27
C HIS A 135 -9.29 6.27 25.26
N ASP A 136 -9.48 7.13 24.25
CA ASP A 136 -10.31 6.77 23.10
C ASP A 136 -9.55 5.83 22.16
N MET A 137 -10.09 4.61 22.00
CA MET A 137 -9.54 3.56 21.14
C MET A 137 -10.17 3.56 19.74
N ARG A 138 -11.26 4.31 19.53
CA ARG A 138 -11.96 4.37 18.24
C ARG A 138 -11.04 4.79 17.09
N PRO A 139 -10.18 5.83 17.22
CA PRO A 139 -9.28 6.21 16.13
C PRO A 139 -8.33 5.08 15.72
N LEU A 140 -7.82 4.32 16.69
CA LEU A 140 -6.96 3.18 16.42
C LEU A 140 -7.72 2.07 15.68
N LEU A 141 -8.95 1.79 16.11
CA LEU A 141 -9.80 0.81 15.45
C LEU A 141 -10.07 1.21 13.99
N ARG A 142 -10.37 2.48 13.70
CA ARG A 142 -10.54 2.96 12.32
C ARG A 142 -9.30 2.75 11.46
N THR A 143 -8.10 2.95 12.03
CA THR A 143 -6.83 2.67 11.35
C THR A 143 -6.66 1.19 11.03
N VAL A 144 -6.95 0.31 11.99
CA VAL A 144 -6.88 -1.17 11.81
C VAL A 144 -7.92 -1.65 10.80
N MET A 145 -9.12 -1.07 10.81
CA MET A 145 -10.21 -1.38 9.88
C MET A 145 -10.05 -0.73 8.50
N ARG A 146 -8.99 0.05 8.28
CA ARG A 146 -8.71 0.73 6.99
C ARG A 146 -9.84 1.66 6.54
N GLU A 147 -10.54 2.27 7.49
CA GLU A 147 -11.61 3.24 7.21
C GLU A 147 -11.07 4.61 6.78
N GLN A 148 -9.77 4.83 6.99
CA GLN A 148 -9.07 6.03 6.55
C GLN A 148 -8.21 5.70 5.34
N ASN A 149 -8.46 6.41 4.23
CA ASN A 149 -7.61 6.38 3.05
C ASN A 149 -6.83 7.69 2.96
N VAL A 150 -5.51 7.60 2.97
CA VAL A 150 -4.63 8.75 2.75
C VAL A 150 -3.86 8.45 1.47
N GLN A 151 -4.09 9.27 0.44
CA GLN A 151 -3.32 9.26 -0.80
C GLN A 151 -2.66 10.63 -0.94
N THR A 152 -1.35 10.64 -1.12
CA THR A 152 -0.60 11.86 -1.39
C THR A 152 0.01 11.79 -2.78
N SER A 153 0.30 12.93 -3.39
CA SER A 153 0.99 12.97 -4.70
C SER A 153 2.34 12.25 -4.66
N ALA A 154 3.05 12.32 -3.54
CA ALA A 154 4.28 11.57 -3.31
C ALA A 154 4.06 10.05 -3.31
N MET A 155 2.98 9.56 -2.69
CA MET A 155 2.63 8.14 -2.70
C MET A 155 2.25 7.66 -4.10
N ALA A 156 1.45 8.43 -4.83
CA ALA A 156 1.07 8.10 -6.21
C ALA A 156 2.29 8.04 -7.14
N ARG A 157 3.21 9.02 -7.02
CA ARG A 157 4.48 9.00 -7.75
C ARG A 157 5.33 7.78 -7.37
N GLY A 158 5.35 7.41 -6.09
CA GLY A 158 6.06 6.22 -5.60
C GLY A 158 5.55 4.95 -6.26
N ALA A 159 4.23 4.76 -6.29
CA ALA A 159 3.60 3.61 -6.95
C ALA A 159 3.91 3.55 -8.45
N LEU A 160 3.88 4.69 -9.15
CA LEU A 160 4.18 4.75 -10.59
C LEU A 160 5.63 4.38 -10.90
N LEU A 161 6.57 4.76 -10.04
CA LEU A 161 8.00 4.50 -10.25
C LEU A 161 8.46 3.14 -9.75
N GLU A 162 7.60 2.38 -9.07
CA GLU A 162 7.97 1.14 -8.41
C GLU A 162 8.41 0.06 -9.41
N GLU A 163 7.67 -0.13 -10.50
CA GLU A 163 8.01 -1.13 -11.52
C GLU A 163 9.35 -0.80 -12.20
N ALA A 164 9.55 0.46 -12.58
CA ALA A 164 10.83 0.91 -13.14
C ALA A 164 12.01 0.71 -12.16
N ALA A 165 11.77 0.87 -10.85
CA ALA A 165 12.78 0.61 -9.83
C ALA A 165 13.10 -0.89 -9.69
N LYS A 166 12.10 -1.78 -9.76
CA LYS A 166 12.29 -3.24 -9.76
C LYS A 166 13.10 -3.70 -10.97
N GLU A 167 12.80 -3.18 -12.15
CA GLU A 167 13.55 -3.46 -13.39
C GLU A 167 15.00 -2.98 -13.30
N ALA A 168 15.22 -1.76 -12.81
CA ALA A 168 16.56 -1.21 -12.62
C ALA A 168 17.37 -2.02 -11.61
N TYR A 169 16.74 -2.50 -10.52
CA TYR A 169 17.37 -3.38 -9.55
C TYR A 169 17.75 -4.72 -10.18
N ALA A 170 16.83 -5.38 -10.88
CA ALA A 170 17.10 -6.64 -11.57
C ALA A 170 18.26 -6.52 -12.57
N ALA A 171 18.29 -5.42 -13.35
CA ALA A 171 19.37 -5.14 -14.29
C ALA A 171 20.73 -4.90 -13.59
N ALA A 172 20.74 -4.15 -12.49
CA ALA A 172 21.95 -3.89 -11.71
C ALA A 172 22.50 -5.16 -11.05
N GLN A 173 21.62 -6.10 -10.70
CA GLN A 173 21.98 -7.37 -10.07
C GLN A 173 22.24 -8.51 -11.07
N SER A 174 22.29 -8.22 -12.37
CA SER A 174 22.49 -9.21 -13.44
C SER A 174 23.79 -10.04 -13.33
N CYS A 175 24.78 -9.57 -12.56
CA CYS A 175 26.02 -10.30 -12.31
C CYS A 175 25.86 -11.44 -11.28
N HIS A 176 24.75 -11.49 -10.54
CA HIS A 176 24.46 -12.53 -9.56
C HIS A 176 23.61 -13.66 -10.18
N LYS A 177 23.99 -14.91 -9.93
CA LYS A 177 23.38 -16.08 -10.58
C LYS A 177 21.93 -16.38 -10.17
N ASN A 178 21.48 -15.91 -9.00
CA ASN A 178 20.23 -16.35 -8.38
C ASN A 178 19.34 -15.19 -7.88
N VAL A 179 19.42 -14.02 -8.51
CA VAL A 179 18.54 -12.90 -8.15
C VAL A 179 17.19 -13.11 -8.84
N GLN A 180 16.14 -13.17 -8.02
CA GLN A 180 14.76 -13.22 -8.46
C GLN A 180 14.06 -12.00 -7.87
N VAL A 181 13.23 -11.34 -8.67
CA VAL A 181 12.33 -10.30 -8.20
C VAL A 181 10.93 -10.82 -8.51
N LYS A 182 10.15 -11.09 -7.47
CA LYS A 182 8.80 -11.66 -7.63
C LYS A 182 7.76 -10.75 -6.99
N SER A 183 6.57 -10.74 -7.59
CA SER A 183 5.37 -10.26 -6.91
C SER A 183 5.10 -11.14 -5.70
N SER A 184 4.72 -10.52 -4.59
CA SER A 184 4.24 -11.23 -3.41
C SER A 184 2.93 -10.61 -2.96
N GLY A 185 2.02 -11.46 -2.51
CA GLY A 185 0.76 -11.02 -1.95
C GLY A 185 0.86 -10.67 -0.47
N LEU A 186 -0.27 -10.77 0.22
CA LEU A 186 -0.35 -10.54 1.65
C LEU A 186 0.13 -11.79 2.40
N LEU A 187 1.28 -11.68 3.03
CA LEU A 187 1.82 -12.68 3.96
C LEU A 187 1.20 -12.47 5.34
N ILE A 188 0.65 -13.53 5.92
CA ILE A 188 0.05 -13.51 7.26
C ILE A 188 0.88 -14.40 8.19
N LEU A 189 1.14 -13.92 9.40
CA LEU A 189 1.87 -14.69 10.39
C LEU A 189 0.93 -15.75 11.00
N ALA A 190 1.18 -17.03 10.72
CA ALA A 190 0.28 -18.12 11.15
C ALA A 190 0.05 -18.16 12.68
N GLU A 191 1.10 -17.92 13.47
CA GLU A 191 1.01 -17.89 14.94
C GLU A 191 0.17 -16.70 15.45
N HIS A 192 0.16 -15.60 14.70
CA HIS A 192 -0.56 -14.38 15.04
C HIS A 192 -1.27 -13.83 13.80
N PRO A 193 -2.43 -14.40 13.40
CA PRO A 193 -3.09 -14.05 12.14
C PRO A 193 -3.56 -12.59 12.02
N CYS A 194 -3.51 -11.84 13.13
CA CYS A 194 -3.72 -10.40 13.13
C CYS A 194 -2.53 -9.60 12.58
N ILE A 195 -1.36 -10.22 12.35
CA ILE A 195 -0.14 -9.59 11.84
C ILE A 195 0.09 -10.06 10.40
N GLY A 196 0.35 -9.09 9.52
CA GLY A 196 0.68 -9.40 8.13
C GLY A 196 1.64 -8.40 7.50
N ALA A 197 2.20 -8.76 6.36
CA ALA A 197 3.09 -7.92 5.58
C ALA A 197 2.90 -8.18 4.09
N ALA A 198 3.19 -7.16 3.29
CA ALA A 198 3.33 -7.29 1.85
C ALA A 198 4.78 -6.94 1.53
N GLN A 199 5.49 -7.80 0.81
CA GLN A 199 6.85 -7.50 0.38
C GLN A 199 6.80 -6.85 -1.00
N MET A 200 7.53 -5.73 -1.12
CA MET A 200 7.69 -5.03 -2.38
C MET A 200 8.90 -5.65 -3.11
N GLY A 201 8.66 -6.73 -3.86
CA GLY A 201 9.60 -7.31 -4.84
C GLY A 201 10.95 -7.81 -4.32
N LEU A 202 11.01 -9.02 -3.76
CA LEU A 202 12.25 -9.74 -3.39
C LEU A 202 12.22 -11.21 -3.85
#